data_AF-A0A0C3HWU8-F1
#
_entry.id   AF-A0A0C3HWU8-F1
#
_cell.length_a   1.000
_cell.length_b   1.000
_cell.length_c   1.000
_cell.angle_alpha   90.00
_cell.angle_beta   90.00
_cell.angle_gamma   90.00
#
_symmetry.space_group_name_H-M   'P 1'
#
loop_
_entity.id
_entity.type
_entity.pdbx_description
1 polymer ?
#
loop_
_entity_poly.entity_id
_entity_poly.type
_entity_poly.pdbx_seq_one_letter_code
_entity_poly.pdbx_strand_id
1 'polypeptide(L)'
;YDLCRHLVTSILLPMKTRPRTPVTPSPFLDGNKVEEMAAAMGEPATRSAQQQLKENCLERDNFQCMLTGITDISAPKHGRSIVGYSGRTIPSHIIPFSLGCWDNNEENQEIARIWTTLRRCFPCLMLQPKHINNSANLMTLSQEAHSSFGAFELAFDPTGEPNEYEIFTFPGYPTILDLHMPQPNMYGKRIIKFTSYSDAELPSSVVLQIHATLSKILHASGMGKHIDDVMRERDRIRGLSSDGSTDISRLLFAF
;
A
#
# COMPACT_ATOMS: atom_id res chain seq x y z
N TYR A 1 -2.09 -23.90 -11.82
CA TYR A 1 -3.22 -23.29 -11.11
C TYR A 1 -2.81 -22.84 -9.71
N ASP A 2 -2.02 -23.64 -8.99
CA ASP A 2 -1.65 -23.36 -7.58
C ASP A 2 -0.79 -22.10 -7.36
N LEU A 3 0.19 -21.83 -8.23
CA LEU A 3 1.02 -20.62 -8.10
C LEU A 3 0.23 -19.32 -8.24
N CYS A 4 -0.64 -19.22 -9.23
CA CYS A 4 -1.47 -18.03 -9.45
C CYS A 4 -2.35 -17.76 -8.22
N ARG A 5 -3.06 -18.79 -7.76
CA ARG A 5 -3.90 -18.72 -6.55
C ARG A 5 -3.08 -18.32 -5.33
N HIS A 6 -1.89 -18.89 -5.16
CA HIS A 6 -1.01 -18.53 -4.06
C HIS A 6 -0.60 -17.06 -4.09
N LEU A 7 -0.12 -16.54 -5.23
CA LEU A 7 0.28 -15.13 -5.37
C LEU A 7 -0.88 -14.16 -5.12
N VAL A 8 -2.09 -14.54 -5.53
CA VAL A 8 -3.30 -13.78 -5.24
C VAL A 8 -3.54 -13.69 -3.72
N THR A 9 -3.57 -14.83 -3.02
CA THR A 9 -3.91 -14.87 -1.59
C THR A 9 -2.77 -14.39 -0.68
N SER A 10 -1.52 -14.51 -1.11
CA SER A 10 -0.33 -14.18 -0.31
C SER A 10 0.25 -12.79 -0.61
N ILE A 11 -0.07 -12.18 -1.75
CA ILE A 11 0.45 -10.85 -2.12
C ILE A 11 -0.68 -9.92 -2.53
N LEU A 12 -1.40 -10.20 -3.62
CA LEU A 12 -2.30 -9.22 -4.24
C LEU A 12 -3.43 -8.78 -3.30
N LEU A 13 -4.09 -9.74 -2.66
CA LEU A 13 -5.21 -9.47 -1.78
C LEU A 13 -4.76 -8.81 -0.45
N PRO A 14 -3.71 -9.30 0.25
CA PRO A 14 -3.21 -8.63 1.46
C PRO A 14 -2.61 -7.23 1.23
N MET A 15 -2.14 -6.95 0.01
CA MET A 15 -1.62 -5.63 -0.36
C MET A 15 -2.73 -4.62 -0.66
N LYS A 16 -3.85 -5.06 -1.26
CA LYS A 16 -4.98 -4.20 -1.63
C LYS A 16 -6.08 -4.11 -0.56
N THR A 17 -6.15 -5.08 0.34
CA THR A 17 -7.19 -5.19 1.36
C THR A 17 -6.57 -5.56 2.71
N ARG A 18 -7.32 -5.39 3.80
CA ARG A 18 -6.87 -5.90 5.09
C ARG A 18 -6.91 -7.44 5.04
N PRO A 19 -5.80 -8.15 5.33
CA PRO A 19 -5.80 -9.60 5.38
C PRO A 19 -6.87 -10.07 6.36
N ARG A 20 -7.84 -10.81 5.83
CA ARG A 20 -8.90 -11.50 6.56
C ARG A 20 -9.10 -12.93 6.06
N THR A 21 -8.27 -13.32 5.10
CA THR A 21 -8.33 -14.54 4.32
C THR A 21 -7.14 -15.42 4.67
N PRO A 22 -7.34 -16.72 4.94
CA PRO A 22 -6.27 -17.67 5.07
C PRO A 22 -5.39 -17.65 3.81
N VAL A 23 -4.07 -17.56 4.00
CA VAL A 23 -3.12 -17.64 2.90
C VAL A 23 -3.07 -19.08 2.45
N THR A 24 -3.25 -19.33 1.15
CA THR A 24 -3.16 -20.70 0.64
C THR A 24 -1.76 -21.29 0.84
N PRO A 25 -1.65 -22.61 1.08
CA PRO A 25 -0.35 -23.26 1.25
C PRO A 25 0.62 -22.87 0.13
N SER A 26 1.85 -22.54 0.51
CA SER A 26 2.87 -22.17 -0.44
C SER A 26 3.16 -23.33 -1.40
N PRO A 27 3.10 -23.12 -2.73
CA PRO A 27 3.56 -24.10 -3.70
C PRO A 27 5.09 -24.13 -3.78
N PHE A 28 5.78 -23.22 -3.08
CA PHE A 28 7.22 -23.21 -2.99
C PHE A 28 7.68 -24.18 -1.89
N LEU A 29 8.82 -24.84 -2.11
CA LEU A 29 9.52 -25.60 -1.07
C LEU A 29 10.12 -24.60 -0.07
N ASP A 30 9.34 -24.20 0.92
CA ASP A 30 9.67 -23.12 1.86
C ASP A 30 10.16 -23.60 3.23
N GLY A 31 10.57 -24.87 3.37
CA GLY A 31 11.26 -25.40 4.56
C GLY A 31 10.68 -24.85 5.88
N ASN A 32 11.57 -24.36 6.78
CA ASN A 32 11.20 -23.69 8.03
C ASN A 32 11.17 -22.15 7.91
N LYS A 33 11.10 -21.58 6.68
CA LYS A 33 11.26 -20.12 6.48
C LYS A 33 10.10 -19.31 7.02
N VAL A 34 8.90 -19.88 7.02
CA VAL A 34 7.71 -19.24 7.58
C VAL A 34 7.84 -19.13 9.10
N GLU A 35 8.32 -20.20 9.75
CA GLU A 35 8.58 -20.24 11.18
C GLU A 35 9.69 -19.26 11.59
N GLU A 36 10.78 -19.21 10.81
CA GLU A 36 11.85 -18.22 10.98
C GLU A 36 11.32 -16.78 10.85
N MET A 37 10.47 -16.52 9.84
CA MET A 37 9.84 -15.21 9.66
C MET A 37 8.93 -14.87 10.84
N ALA A 38 8.04 -15.78 11.24
CA ALA A 38 7.12 -15.61 12.36
C ALA A 38 7.86 -15.25 13.65
N ALA A 39 8.95 -15.99 13.95
CA ALA A 39 9.80 -15.70 15.10
C ALA A 39 10.52 -14.33 14.99
N ALA A 40 10.89 -13.90 13.78
CA ALA A 40 11.58 -12.64 13.53
C ALA A 40 10.65 -11.41 13.52
N MET A 41 9.32 -11.57 13.47
CA MET A 41 8.39 -10.45 13.38
C MET A 41 8.33 -9.60 14.66
N GLY A 42 8.76 -10.13 15.81
CA GLY A 42 8.82 -9.39 17.06
C GLY A 42 7.44 -9.05 17.62
N GLU A 43 7.23 -7.80 18.04
CA GLU A 43 5.95 -7.32 18.57
C GLU A 43 5.06 -6.73 17.46
N PRO A 44 3.73 -6.90 17.53
CA PRO A 44 2.81 -6.31 16.57
C PRO A 44 2.84 -4.79 16.65
N ALA A 45 2.81 -4.15 15.48
CA ALA A 45 2.68 -2.71 15.37
C ALA A 45 1.34 -2.25 15.93
N THR A 46 1.36 -1.18 16.72
CA THR A 46 0.16 -0.59 17.31
C THR A 46 -0.13 0.79 16.70
N ARG A 47 -1.34 1.29 16.93
CA ARG A 47 -1.75 2.63 16.49
C ARG A 47 -1.42 3.74 17.51
N SER A 48 -0.81 3.42 18.65
CA SER A 48 -0.55 4.38 19.72
C SER A 48 0.34 5.55 19.29
N ALA A 49 1.27 5.31 18.38
CA ALA A 49 2.21 6.31 17.86
C ALA A 49 1.75 6.99 16.55
N GLN A 50 0.50 6.81 16.10
CA GLN A 50 0.05 7.34 14.79
C GLN A 50 0.18 8.85 14.67
N GLN A 51 -0.06 9.59 15.76
CA GLN A 51 0.09 11.05 15.76
C GLN A 51 1.55 11.46 15.52
N GLN A 52 2.49 10.83 16.24
CA GLN A 52 3.93 11.06 16.05
C GLN A 52 4.39 10.68 14.64
N LEU A 53 3.88 9.55 14.10
CA LEU A 53 4.19 9.13 12.73
C LEU A 53 3.72 10.18 11.72
N LYS A 54 2.51 10.73 11.91
CA LYS A 54 2.00 11.82 11.08
C LYS A 54 2.90 13.05 11.17
N GLU A 55 3.26 13.48 12.36
CA GLU A 55 4.10 14.66 12.58
C GLU A 55 5.47 14.51 11.90
N ASN A 56 6.13 13.37 12.08
CA ASN A 56 7.42 13.09 11.43
C ASN A 56 7.32 13.11 9.89
N CYS A 57 6.25 12.53 9.32
CA CYS A 57 6.03 12.57 7.87
C CYS A 57 5.75 14.00 7.38
N LEU A 58 4.97 14.79 8.12
CA LEU A 58 4.71 16.18 7.77
C LEU A 58 5.99 17.02 7.80
N GLU A 59 6.82 16.89 8.83
CA GLU A 59 8.10 17.59 8.89
C GLU A 59 9.01 17.22 7.73
N ARG A 60 9.10 15.92 7.42
CA ARG A 60 9.87 15.40 6.28
C ARG A 60 9.36 15.96 4.95
N ASP A 61 8.06 16.04 4.77
CA ASP A 61 7.41 16.36 3.50
C ASP A 61 7.00 17.84 3.39
N ASN A 62 7.60 18.72 4.22
CA ASN A 62 7.30 20.17 4.27
C ASN A 62 5.80 20.49 4.47
N PHE A 63 5.10 19.65 5.24
CA PHE A 63 3.67 19.72 5.49
C PHE A 63 2.83 19.65 4.20
N GLN A 64 3.34 19.00 3.16
CA GLN A 64 2.69 18.93 1.86
C GLN A 64 2.42 17.49 1.45
N CYS A 65 1.31 17.29 0.75
CA CYS A 65 1.09 16.06 0.00
C CYS A 65 2.23 15.86 -1.01
N MET A 66 2.94 14.74 -0.92
CA MET A 66 4.09 14.44 -1.77
C MET A 66 3.73 14.33 -3.26
N LEU A 67 2.46 14.14 -3.60
CA LEU A 67 1.97 14.07 -4.98
C LEU A 67 1.52 15.43 -5.54
N THR A 68 0.76 16.18 -4.75
CA THR A 68 -0.02 17.34 -5.23
C THR A 68 0.50 18.68 -4.70
N GLY A 69 1.40 18.68 -3.72
CA GLY A 69 1.85 19.90 -3.04
C GLY A 69 0.78 20.58 -2.17
N ILE A 70 -0.43 20.02 -2.06
CA ILE A 70 -1.48 20.54 -1.18
C ILE A 70 -0.95 20.55 0.26
N THR A 71 -1.05 21.71 0.91
CA THR A 71 -0.50 21.92 2.26
C THR A 71 -1.46 21.38 3.32
N ASP A 72 -0.95 20.65 4.33
CA ASP A 72 -1.76 20.18 5.44
C ASP A 72 -2.29 21.38 6.25
N ILE A 73 -3.56 21.30 6.63
CA ILE A 73 -4.24 22.33 7.44
C ILE A 73 -3.57 22.58 8.81
N SER A 74 -2.73 21.68 9.31
CA SER A 74 -1.99 21.87 10.56
C SER A 74 -0.77 22.77 10.41
N ALA A 75 -0.28 23.04 9.19
CA ALA A 75 0.96 23.76 8.93
C ALA A 75 1.09 25.10 9.70
N PRO A 76 0.05 25.96 9.80
CA PRO A 76 0.12 27.21 10.56
C PRO A 76 0.40 27.02 12.05
N LYS A 77 -0.03 25.89 12.64
CA LYS A 77 0.24 25.57 14.05
C LYS A 77 1.72 25.32 14.31
N HIS A 78 2.52 25.14 13.26
CA HIS A 78 3.95 24.83 13.33
C HIS A 78 4.78 25.94 12.64
N GLY A 79 4.21 27.15 12.55
CA GLY A 79 4.90 28.33 12.00
C GLY A 79 5.09 28.30 10.49
N ARG A 80 4.39 27.42 9.76
CA ARG A 80 4.45 27.32 8.30
C ARG A 80 3.26 28.06 7.68
N SER A 81 3.53 28.87 6.66
CA SER A 81 2.46 29.53 5.89
C SER A 81 1.84 28.55 4.89
N ILE A 82 0.51 28.60 4.75
CA ILE A 82 -0.18 27.90 3.67
C ILE A 82 0.02 28.71 2.38
N VAL A 83 0.54 28.06 1.34
CA VAL A 83 0.66 28.63 -0.01
C VAL A 83 -0.20 27.81 -0.96
N GLY A 84 -1.12 28.47 -1.67
CA GLY A 84 -2.04 27.80 -2.59
C GLY A 84 -3.15 27.04 -1.86
N TYR A 85 -3.38 25.78 -2.24
CA TYR A 85 -4.46 24.95 -1.71
C TYR A 85 -4.04 24.23 -0.42
N SER A 86 -5.00 24.11 0.50
CA SER A 86 -4.83 23.32 1.73
C SER A 86 -5.87 22.22 1.85
N GLY A 87 -5.52 21.17 2.58
CA GLY A 87 -6.36 20.00 2.79
C GLY A 87 -5.87 19.15 3.95
N ARG A 88 -6.62 18.10 4.29
CA ARG A 88 -6.14 17.12 5.27
C ARG A 88 -5.22 16.13 4.56
N THR A 89 -4.06 15.87 5.16
CA THR A 89 -3.16 14.81 4.70
C THR A 89 -3.08 13.67 5.72
N ILE A 90 -2.63 12.52 5.25
CA ILE A 90 -2.58 11.26 6.00
C ILE A 90 -1.21 10.60 5.75
N PRO A 91 -0.53 10.08 6.80
CA PRO A 91 0.62 9.21 6.61
C PRO A 91 0.15 7.89 6.00
N SER A 92 0.52 7.67 4.75
CA SER A 92 0.08 6.56 3.91
C SER A 92 1.16 5.49 3.86
N HIS A 93 0.85 4.30 4.36
CA HIS A 93 1.72 3.14 4.23
C HIS A 93 1.78 2.65 2.78
N ILE A 94 2.99 2.29 2.32
CA ILE A 94 3.20 1.71 0.97
C ILE A 94 2.97 0.19 1.00
N ILE A 95 3.70 -0.51 1.88
CA ILE A 95 3.30 -1.85 2.34
C ILE A 95 2.29 -1.65 3.47
N PRO A 96 1.06 -2.19 3.36
CA PRO A 96 -0.03 -1.88 4.29
C PRO A 96 0.32 -2.14 5.76
N PHE A 97 -0.13 -1.24 6.64
CA PHE A 97 0.01 -1.36 8.10
C PHE A 97 -0.43 -2.74 8.64
N SER A 98 -1.46 -3.34 8.04
CA SER A 98 -1.97 -4.65 8.44
C SER A 98 -0.97 -5.79 8.27
N LEU A 99 0.10 -5.61 7.49
CA LEU A 99 1.17 -6.60 7.38
C LEU A 99 2.21 -6.47 8.49
N GLY A 100 2.06 -5.53 9.43
CA GLY A 100 2.85 -5.48 10.65
C GLY A 100 2.01 -5.58 11.92
N CYS A 101 0.73 -5.93 11.83
CA CYS A 101 -0.22 -5.93 12.96
C CYS A 101 -0.98 -7.25 13.00
N TRP A 102 -0.96 -7.94 14.15
CA TRP A 102 -1.67 -9.20 14.40
C TRP A 102 -2.13 -9.26 15.85
N ASP A 103 -3.23 -9.97 16.10
CA ASP A 103 -3.85 -10.11 17.42
C ASP A 103 -3.54 -11.45 18.09
N ASN A 104 -3.20 -12.48 17.31
CA ASN A 104 -2.94 -13.84 17.80
C ASN A 104 -1.87 -14.57 16.98
N ASN A 105 -1.52 -15.79 17.41
CA ASN A 105 -0.48 -16.59 16.76
C ASN A 105 -0.86 -17.09 15.36
N GLU A 106 -2.14 -17.33 15.09
CA GLU A 106 -2.60 -17.75 13.77
C GLU A 106 -2.41 -16.60 12.76
N GLU A 107 -2.84 -15.39 13.11
CA GLU A 107 -2.62 -14.20 12.29
C GLU A 107 -1.13 -13.89 12.09
N ASN A 108 -0.31 -14.09 13.13
CA ASN A 108 1.15 -13.97 13.04
C ASN A 108 1.71 -14.93 11.97
N GLN A 109 1.25 -16.18 11.95
CA GLN A 109 1.66 -17.16 10.94
C GLN A 109 1.20 -16.80 9.53
N GLU A 110 -0.04 -16.31 9.37
CA GLU A 110 -0.53 -15.87 8.05
C GLU A 110 0.27 -14.68 7.51
N ILE A 111 0.55 -13.68 8.35
CA ILE A 111 1.40 -12.54 7.98
C ILE A 111 2.82 -13.00 7.66
N ALA A 112 3.37 -13.95 8.42
CA ALA A 112 4.69 -14.51 8.14
C ALA A 112 4.74 -15.20 6.76
N ARG A 113 3.68 -15.90 6.33
CA ARG A 113 3.57 -16.47 4.97
C ARG A 113 3.54 -15.39 3.90
N ILE A 114 2.79 -14.32 4.12
CA ILE A 114 2.74 -13.15 3.21
C ILE A 114 4.15 -12.57 3.04
N TRP A 115 4.86 -12.28 4.13
CA TRP A 115 6.21 -11.72 4.07
C TRP A 115 7.23 -12.66 3.45
N THR A 116 7.14 -13.96 3.74
CA THR A 116 8.00 -14.98 3.14
C THR A 116 7.83 -14.99 1.63
N THR A 117 6.57 -14.96 1.16
CA THR A 117 6.25 -14.94 -0.27
C THR A 117 6.67 -13.63 -0.92
N LEU A 118 6.40 -12.49 -0.27
CA LEU A 118 6.77 -11.17 -0.76
C LEU A 118 8.27 -11.04 -0.95
N ARG A 119 9.09 -11.49 0.02
CA ARG A 119 10.56 -11.51 -0.10
C ARG A 119 11.06 -12.50 -1.15
N ARG A 120 10.33 -13.60 -1.37
CA ARG A 120 10.69 -14.55 -2.42
C ARG A 120 10.48 -13.96 -3.81
N CYS A 121 9.37 -13.24 -4.01
CA CYS A 121 9.08 -12.55 -5.27
C CYS A 121 9.90 -11.28 -5.46
N PHE A 122 10.23 -10.59 -4.37
CA PHE A 122 11.00 -9.34 -4.36
C PHE A 122 12.19 -9.43 -3.38
N PRO A 123 13.28 -10.13 -3.74
CA PRO A 123 14.42 -10.33 -2.85
C PRO A 123 15.14 -9.05 -2.41
N CYS A 124 14.95 -7.94 -3.13
CA CYS A 124 15.45 -6.62 -2.78
C CYS A 124 14.68 -5.94 -1.64
N LEU A 125 13.54 -6.50 -1.20
CA LEU A 125 12.74 -5.95 -0.10
C LEU A 125 13.45 -6.13 1.24
N MET A 126 14.11 -5.07 1.70
CA MET A 126 14.80 -5.05 3.00
C MET A 126 13.89 -4.69 4.18
N LEU A 127 12.68 -4.19 3.92
CA LEU A 127 11.70 -3.87 4.96
C LEU A 127 11.35 -5.14 5.75
N GLN A 128 11.20 -4.98 7.07
CA GLN A 128 10.83 -6.06 7.98
C GLN A 128 9.44 -5.77 8.59
N PRO A 129 8.68 -6.80 8.97
CA PRO A 129 7.34 -6.62 9.57
C PRO A 129 7.33 -5.67 10.77
N LYS A 130 8.28 -5.83 11.70
CA LYS A 130 8.45 -4.94 12.87
C LYS A 130 8.76 -3.47 12.52
N HIS A 131 9.17 -3.20 11.29
CA HIS A 131 9.49 -1.86 10.80
C HIS A 131 8.38 -1.29 9.90
N ILE A 132 7.15 -1.82 9.97
CA ILE A 132 6.04 -1.38 9.10
C ILE A 132 5.76 0.13 9.21
N ASN A 133 6.03 0.73 10.37
CA ASN A 133 5.86 2.16 10.65
C ASN A 133 7.11 3.00 10.35
N ASN A 134 8.15 2.43 9.74
CA ASN A 134 9.33 3.19 9.33
C ASN A 134 8.94 4.26 8.29
N SER A 135 9.54 5.45 8.37
CA SER A 135 9.35 6.55 7.41
C SER A 135 9.60 6.12 5.97
N ALA A 136 10.53 5.18 5.73
CA ALA A 136 10.78 4.60 4.41
C ALA A 136 9.58 3.81 3.83
N ASN A 137 8.59 3.46 4.65
CA ASN A 137 7.33 2.82 4.23
C ASN A 137 6.13 3.79 4.25
N LEU A 138 6.36 5.09 4.49
CA LEU A 138 5.31 6.08 4.71
C LEU A 138 5.42 7.27 3.77
N MET A 139 4.28 7.77 3.29
CA MET A 139 4.15 8.96 2.45
C MET A 139 3.10 9.92 2.99
N THR A 140 3.35 11.23 2.99
CA THR A 140 2.27 12.20 3.22
C THR A 140 1.42 12.34 1.96
N LEU A 141 0.15 11.93 2.00
CA LEU A 141 -0.78 12.07 0.88
C LEU A 141 -2.04 12.83 1.31
N SER A 142 -2.64 13.60 0.39
CA SER A 142 -4.02 14.10 0.57
C SER A 142 -5.01 12.93 0.60
N GLN A 143 -6.22 13.16 1.09
CA GLN A 143 -7.23 12.11 1.24
C GLN A 143 -7.53 11.37 -0.07
N GLU A 144 -7.77 12.10 -1.16
CA GLU A 144 -8.04 11.50 -2.47
C GLU A 144 -6.83 10.75 -3.03
N ALA A 145 -5.62 11.30 -2.88
CA ALA A 145 -4.39 10.64 -3.31
C ALA A 145 -4.12 9.37 -2.49
N HIS A 146 -4.37 9.39 -1.19
CA HIS A 146 -4.28 8.23 -0.31
C HIS A 146 -5.23 7.12 -0.76
N SER A 147 -6.49 7.47 -1.06
CA SER A 147 -7.48 6.51 -1.55
C SER A 147 -7.05 5.86 -2.87
N SER A 148 -6.64 6.64 -3.86
CA SER A 148 -6.19 6.08 -5.14
C SER A 148 -4.89 5.28 -5.05
N PHE A 149 -3.96 5.71 -4.19
CA PHE A 149 -2.71 4.97 -3.95
C PHE A 149 -2.98 3.61 -3.28
N GLY A 150 -3.83 3.58 -2.26
CA GLY A 150 -4.25 2.34 -1.60
C GLY A 150 -5.10 1.42 -2.50
N ALA A 151 -5.84 1.99 -3.46
CA ALA A 151 -6.60 1.25 -4.44
C ALA A 151 -5.77 0.70 -5.60
N PHE A 152 -4.46 1.01 -5.66
CA PHE A 152 -3.55 0.71 -6.78
C PHE A 152 -3.97 1.39 -8.09
N GLU A 153 -4.64 2.54 -8.00
CA GLU A 153 -5.03 3.39 -9.14
C GLU A 153 -3.96 4.45 -9.46
N LEU A 154 -3.03 4.63 -8.54
CA LEU A 154 -1.90 5.56 -8.61
C LEU A 154 -0.64 4.82 -8.13
N ALA A 155 0.47 4.96 -8.85
CA ALA A 155 1.75 4.40 -8.45
C ALA A 155 2.95 5.30 -8.83
N PHE A 156 4.07 5.08 -8.16
CA PHE A 156 5.33 5.78 -8.39
C PHE A 156 6.41 4.77 -8.78
N ASP A 157 6.83 4.78 -10.04
CA ASP A 157 7.84 3.86 -10.56
C ASP A 157 9.20 4.56 -10.67
N PRO A 158 10.28 4.06 -10.04
CA PRO A 158 11.57 4.73 -10.08
C PRO A 158 12.09 4.93 -11.51
N THR A 159 12.60 6.12 -11.81
CA THR A 159 13.18 6.42 -13.14
C THR A 159 14.63 5.93 -13.28
N GLY A 160 15.27 5.57 -12.17
CA GLY A 160 16.70 5.30 -12.05
C GLY A 160 17.46 6.47 -11.43
N GLU A 161 16.91 7.68 -11.46
CA GLU A 161 17.45 8.84 -10.78
C GLU A 161 17.07 8.86 -9.28
N PRO A 162 17.95 9.33 -8.39
CA PRO A 162 17.67 9.35 -6.95
C PRO A 162 16.41 10.13 -6.58
N ASN A 163 15.50 9.45 -5.88
CA ASN A 163 14.21 9.97 -5.39
C ASN A 163 13.30 10.53 -6.50
N GLU A 164 13.48 10.09 -7.74
CA GLU A 164 12.67 10.49 -8.88
C GLU A 164 11.83 9.31 -9.39
N TYR A 165 10.57 9.62 -9.71
CA TYR A 165 9.55 8.63 -10.04
C TYR A 165 8.70 9.08 -11.21
N GLU A 166 8.39 8.15 -12.11
CA GLU A 166 7.30 8.29 -13.08
C GLU A 166 5.97 8.00 -12.39
N ILE A 167 5.01 8.92 -12.54
CA ILE A 167 3.66 8.75 -12.01
C ILE A 167 2.85 7.91 -13.00
N PHE A 168 2.39 6.76 -12.54
CA PHE A 168 1.44 5.91 -13.26
C PHE A 168 0.04 6.09 -12.68
N THR A 169 -0.95 6.27 -13.57
CA THR A 169 -2.37 6.26 -13.23
C THR A 169 -3.06 5.13 -13.97
N PHE A 170 -4.07 4.55 -13.35
CA PHE A 170 -4.81 3.39 -13.87
C PHE A 170 -6.33 3.64 -13.83
N PRO A 171 -7.16 2.81 -14.49
CA PRO A 171 -8.62 2.98 -14.45
C PRO A 171 -9.14 3.07 -13.01
N GLY A 172 -10.01 4.05 -12.76
CA GLY A 172 -10.53 4.39 -11.42
C GLY A 172 -9.92 5.67 -10.84
N TYR A 173 -8.72 6.04 -11.29
CA TYR A 173 -8.02 7.24 -10.84
C TYR A 173 -8.84 8.54 -11.09
N PRO A 174 -9.00 9.42 -10.08
CA PRO A 174 -9.76 10.64 -10.18
C PRO A 174 -8.96 11.75 -10.87
N THR A 175 -9.34 12.12 -12.09
CA THR A 175 -8.65 13.11 -12.92
C THR A 175 -8.60 14.52 -12.33
N ILE A 176 -9.38 14.82 -11.28
CA ILE A 176 -9.29 16.09 -10.55
C ILE A 176 -7.90 16.31 -9.93
N LEU A 177 -7.20 15.23 -9.57
CA LEU A 177 -5.84 15.30 -9.01
C LEU A 177 -4.82 15.81 -10.03
N ASP A 178 -5.09 15.70 -11.33
CA ASP A 178 -4.21 16.20 -12.40
C ASP A 178 -3.99 17.71 -12.36
N LEU A 179 -4.94 18.46 -11.76
CA LEU A 179 -4.83 19.91 -11.57
C LEU A 179 -3.62 20.30 -10.72
N HIS A 180 -3.13 19.38 -9.89
CA HIS A 180 -2.03 19.62 -8.96
C HIS A 180 -0.76 18.82 -9.29
N MET A 181 -0.80 17.98 -10.33
CA MET A 181 0.35 17.17 -10.73
C MET A 181 1.31 17.92 -11.67
N PRO A 182 2.58 17.50 -11.73
CA PRO A 182 3.50 17.92 -12.77
C PRO A 182 2.90 17.70 -14.16
N GLN A 183 3.07 18.67 -15.05
CA GLN A 183 2.63 18.53 -16.44
C GLN A 183 3.38 17.38 -17.12
N PRO A 184 2.72 16.63 -18.02
CA PRO A 184 3.40 15.58 -18.77
C PRO A 184 4.51 16.19 -19.64
N ASN A 185 5.64 15.51 -19.72
CA ASN A 185 6.73 15.87 -20.63
C ASN A 185 6.37 15.52 -22.09
N MET A 186 7.29 15.76 -23.02
CA MET A 186 7.07 15.50 -24.46
C MET A 186 6.77 14.03 -24.82
N TYR A 187 7.01 13.09 -23.90
CA TYR A 187 6.69 11.67 -24.04
C TYR A 187 5.38 11.28 -23.34
N GLY A 188 4.62 12.25 -22.84
CA GLY A 188 3.38 12.00 -22.10
C GLY A 188 3.60 11.56 -20.65
N LYS A 189 4.84 11.57 -20.15
CA LYS A 189 5.17 11.08 -18.80
C LYS A 189 5.14 12.20 -17.78
N ARG A 190 4.49 11.96 -16.64
CA ARG A 190 4.55 12.86 -15.48
C ARG A 190 5.66 12.37 -14.55
N ILE A 191 6.63 13.24 -14.26
CA ILE A 191 7.79 12.92 -13.41
C ILE A 191 7.70 13.74 -12.13
N ILE A 192 7.99 13.11 -11.00
CA ILE A 192 8.03 13.76 -9.69
C ILE A 192 9.30 13.41 -8.93
N LYS A 193 9.84 14.38 -8.20
CA LYS A 193 11.02 14.20 -7.36
C LYS A 193 10.67 14.45 -5.91
N PHE A 194 10.92 13.47 -5.05
CA PHE A 194 10.72 13.60 -3.61
C PHE A 194 11.93 14.25 -2.95
N THR A 195 11.66 15.12 -1.99
CA THR A 195 12.66 15.90 -1.25
C THR A 195 12.32 15.83 0.23
N SER A 196 13.33 15.56 1.06
CA SER A 196 13.20 15.60 2.51
C SER A 196 13.53 17.00 3.04
N TYR A 197 12.78 17.42 4.04
CA TYR A 197 12.96 18.68 4.77
C TYR A 197 13.27 18.46 6.26
N SER A 198 13.59 17.21 6.63
CA SER A 198 14.07 16.80 7.94
C SER A 198 15.08 15.65 7.82
N ASP A 199 15.58 15.13 8.95
CA ASP A 199 16.48 13.97 8.98
C ASP A 199 15.77 12.62 8.72
N ALA A 200 14.44 12.63 8.59
CA ALA A 200 13.68 11.42 8.30
C ALA A 200 13.90 10.93 6.86
N GLU A 201 14.00 9.61 6.71
CA GLU A 201 14.18 8.97 5.40
C GLU A 201 12.96 9.17 4.49
N LEU A 202 13.23 9.45 3.21
CA LEU A 202 12.20 9.42 2.18
C LEU A 202 11.64 8.00 1.98
N PRO A 203 10.44 7.88 1.38
CA PRO A 203 9.92 6.60 0.92
C PRO A 203 10.98 5.78 0.16
N SER A 204 11.13 4.52 0.52
CA SER A 204 12.08 3.62 -0.14
C SER A 204 11.70 3.42 -1.60
N SER A 205 12.64 3.69 -2.50
CA SER A 205 12.46 3.49 -3.95
C SER A 205 12.12 2.03 -4.29
N VAL A 206 12.71 1.07 -3.59
CA VAL A 206 12.41 -0.36 -3.75
C VAL A 206 10.98 -0.68 -3.33
N VAL A 207 10.52 -0.14 -2.20
CA VAL A 207 9.17 -0.38 -1.72
C VAL A 207 8.12 0.24 -2.66
N LEU A 208 8.39 1.44 -3.19
CA LEU A 208 7.56 2.07 -4.23
C LEU A 208 7.56 1.27 -5.54
N GLN A 209 8.70 0.76 -5.97
CA GLN A 209 8.79 -0.09 -7.17
C GLN A 209 7.97 -1.37 -7.02
N ILE A 210 7.96 -1.99 -5.84
CA ILE A 210 7.13 -3.16 -5.56
C ILE A 210 5.65 -2.78 -5.69
N HIS A 211 5.21 -1.68 -5.06
CA HIS A 211 3.84 -1.19 -5.19
C HIS A 211 3.45 -0.90 -6.64
N ALA A 212 4.33 -0.24 -7.42
CA ALA A 212 4.12 0.02 -8.84
C ALA A 212 4.05 -1.26 -9.68
N THR A 213 4.90 -2.23 -9.40
CA THR A 213 4.90 -3.54 -10.07
C THR A 213 3.59 -4.28 -9.79
N LEU A 214 3.15 -4.29 -8.53
CA LEU A 214 1.87 -4.91 -8.15
C LEU A 214 0.68 -4.18 -8.77
N SER A 215 0.72 -2.84 -8.86
CA SER A 215 -0.30 -2.06 -9.57
C SER A 215 -0.40 -2.50 -11.03
N LYS A 216 0.72 -2.56 -11.75
CA LYS A 216 0.76 -3.03 -13.14
C LYS A 216 0.21 -4.45 -13.29
N ILE A 217 0.56 -5.37 -12.38
CA ILE A 217 0.04 -6.75 -12.40
C ILE A 217 -1.47 -6.77 -12.18
N LEU A 218 -1.98 -6.08 -11.16
CA LEU A 218 -3.40 -6.03 -10.81
C LEU A 218 -4.26 -5.56 -11.99
N HIS A 219 -3.79 -4.55 -12.72
CA HIS A 219 -4.50 -4.00 -13.87
C HIS A 219 -4.32 -4.86 -15.12
N ALA A 220 -3.10 -5.30 -15.44
CA ALA A 220 -2.84 -6.10 -16.63
C ALA A 220 -3.55 -7.47 -16.59
N SER A 221 -3.69 -8.07 -15.41
CA SER A 221 -4.36 -9.37 -15.25
C SER A 221 -5.87 -9.27 -14.99
N GLY A 222 -6.41 -8.06 -14.83
CA GLY A 222 -7.80 -7.83 -14.41
C GLY A 222 -8.11 -8.26 -12.96
N MET A 223 -7.10 -8.67 -12.19
CA MET A 223 -7.28 -9.18 -10.83
C MET A 223 -7.66 -8.08 -9.84
N GLY A 224 -7.19 -6.84 -10.07
CA GLY A 224 -7.58 -5.69 -9.25
C GLY A 224 -9.10 -5.49 -9.23
N LYS A 225 -9.71 -5.44 -10.42
CA LYS A 225 -11.17 -5.34 -10.57
C LYS A 225 -11.89 -6.55 -9.97
N HIS A 226 -11.38 -7.76 -10.18
CA HIS A 226 -11.99 -8.96 -9.62
C HIS A 226 -12.03 -8.92 -8.08
N ILE A 227 -10.91 -8.53 -7.43
CA ILE A 227 -10.85 -8.36 -5.98
C ILE A 227 -11.85 -7.29 -5.51
N ASP A 228 -11.91 -6.14 -6.18
CA ASP A 228 -12.84 -5.05 -5.83
C ASP A 228 -14.31 -5.48 -5.94
N ASP A 229 -14.65 -6.21 -6.99
CA ASP A 229 -16.01 -6.72 -7.18
C ASP A 229 -16.39 -7.73 -6.09
N VAL A 230 -15.49 -8.65 -5.74
CA VAL A 230 -15.72 -9.63 -4.65
C VAL A 230 -15.86 -8.94 -3.29
N MET A 231 -15.02 -7.94 -2.99
CA MET A 231 -15.12 -7.16 -1.76
C MET A 231 -16.45 -6.39 -1.67
N ARG A 232 -16.86 -5.74 -2.76
CA ARG A 232 -18.12 -5.01 -2.82
C ARG A 232 -19.34 -5.92 -2.68
N GLU A 233 -19.28 -7.10 -3.27
CA GLU A 233 -20.34 -8.11 -3.15
C GLU A 233 -20.46 -8.59 -1.69
N ARG A 234 -19.33 -8.91 -1.06
CA ARG A 234 -19.28 -9.26 0.37
C ARG A 234 -19.92 -8.19 1.25
N ASP A 235 -19.58 -6.92 1.05
CA ASP A 235 -20.12 -5.81 1.86
C ASP A 235 -21.64 -5.62 1.68
N ARG A 236 -22.19 -6.07 0.54
CA ARG A 236 -23.64 -6.00 0.25
C ARG A 236 -24.42 -7.20 0.79
N ILE A 237 -23.78 -8.34 0.99
CA ILE A 237 -24.42 -9.56 1.48
C ILE A 237 -24.69 -9.42 2.97
N ARG A 238 -25.97 -9.33 3.33
CA ARG A 238 -26.44 -9.37 4.73
C ARG A 238 -26.77 -10.79 5.21
N GLY A 239 -26.78 -11.77 4.30
CA GLY A 239 -27.07 -13.19 4.52
C GLY A 239 -27.10 -13.93 3.18
N LEU A 240 -26.90 -15.25 3.19
CA LEU A 240 -27.02 -16.07 1.98
C LEU A 240 -28.46 -15.98 1.44
N SER A 241 -28.60 -15.87 0.12
CA SER A 241 -29.92 -15.86 -0.50
C SER A 241 -30.64 -17.17 -0.23
N SER A 242 -31.91 -17.10 0.17
CA SER A 242 -32.70 -18.28 0.52
C SER A 242 -33.00 -19.19 -0.67
N ASP A 243 -32.81 -18.70 -1.91
CA ASP A 243 -32.98 -19.45 -3.16
C ASP A 243 -31.69 -20.13 -3.63
N GLY A 244 -30.58 -20.03 -2.88
CA GLY A 244 -29.31 -20.65 -3.23
C GLY A 244 -28.58 -19.99 -4.40
N SER A 245 -29.01 -18.81 -4.86
CA SER A 245 -28.38 -18.11 -5.99
C SER A 245 -27.05 -17.44 -5.62
N THR A 246 -26.65 -17.47 -4.34
CA THR A 246 -25.40 -16.87 -3.87
C THR A 246 -24.23 -17.72 -4.35
N ASP A 247 -23.33 -17.12 -5.13
CA ASP A 247 -22.10 -17.77 -5.56
C ASP A 247 -21.09 -17.82 -4.40
N ILE A 248 -21.26 -18.82 -3.54
CA ILE A 248 -20.40 -19.03 -2.36
C ILE A 248 -18.95 -19.24 -2.79
N SER A 249 -18.70 -19.93 -3.91
CA SER A 249 -17.35 -20.20 -4.39
C SER A 249 -16.59 -18.91 -4.76
N ARG A 250 -17.28 -17.96 -5.38
CA ARG A 250 -16.71 -16.63 -5.68
C ARG A 250 -16.46 -15.82 -4.42
N LEU A 251 -17.33 -15.90 -3.42
CA LEU A 251 -17.11 -15.19 -2.16
C LEU A 251 -15.95 -15.79 -1.36
N LEU A 252 -15.84 -17.13 -1.35
CA LEU A 252 -14.75 -17.87 -0.71
C LEU A 252 -13.36 -17.56 -1.30
N PHE A 253 -13.29 -16.96 -2.49
CA PHE A 253 -12.06 -16.40 -3.04
C PHE A 253 -11.39 -15.38 -2.09
N ALA A 254 -12.21 -14.72 -1.27
CA ALA A 254 -11.76 -13.72 -0.31
C ALA A 254 -12.33 -13.94 1.11
N PHE A 255 -12.58 -15.21 1.47
CA PHE A 255 -12.73 -15.67 2.86
C PHE A 255 -11.47 -16.34 3.38
#